data_AF-A0A821LWS9-F1
#
_entry.id   AF-A0A821LWS9-F1
#
_cell.length_a   1.000
_cell.length_b   1.000
_cell.length_c   1.000
_cell.angle_alpha   90.00
_cell.angle_beta   90.00
_cell.angle_gamma   90.00
#
_symmetry.space_group_name_H-M   'P 1'
#
loop_
_entity.id
_entity.type
_entity.pdbx_description
1 polymer ?
#
loop_
_entity_poly.entity_id
_entity_poly.type
_entity_poly.pdbx_seq_one_letter_code
_entity_poly.pdbx_strand_id
1 'polypeptide(L)'
;KSKNQYRYNDCVKRFAVCLYILGGKLTYEFIRLNIVGALPSLTTLYGIISDTNLKIIEGQFRFDELKHHSDLLNTKFGFVSEDCTGVVQKITYNERTNSFVGFSAPLTNGIPYVNHFQTDSFEQLKTWFSTVNKASLLNVHMFQPIPSNHLKSSSPFVLAAYGVNNQCTSIDILKRWSYIYDECCKKQIRVIGFSTGIIMYDYYRFSHYTI
;
A
#
# COMPACT_ATOMS: atom_id res chain seq x y z
N LYS A 1 -13.84 -14.10 37.41
CA LYS A 1 -14.89 -14.59 36.47
C LYS A 1 -15.12 -13.51 35.42
N SER A 2 -14.71 -13.69 34.16
CA SER A 2 -14.96 -12.71 33.10
C SER A 2 -16.44 -12.69 32.74
N LYS A 3 -17.17 -11.73 33.32
CA LYS A 3 -18.56 -11.45 32.98
C LYS A 3 -18.56 -10.65 31.68
N ASN A 4 -19.18 -11.21 30.65
CA ASN A 4 -19.56 -10.61 29.35
C ASN A 4 -18.60 -10.92 28.19
N GLN A 5 -18.86 -12.04 27.51
CA GLN A 5 -18.38 -12.30 26.16
C GLN A 5 -19.39 -11.74 25.15
N TYR A 6 -19.27 -10.45 24.84
CA TYR A 6 -20.08 -9.85 23.79
C TYR A 6 -19.68 -10.42 22.42
N ARG A 7 -20.66 -10.86 21.64
CA ARG A 7 -20.47 -11.28 20.25
C ARG A 7 -20.98 -10.17 19.34
N TYR A 8 -20.12 -9.72 18.44
CA TYR A 8 -20.42 -8.64 17.51
C TYR A 8 -20.71 -9.21 16.12
N ASN A 9 -21.80 -8.76 15.52
CA ASN A 9 -22.08 -9.03 14.12
C ASN A 9 -21.18 -8.16 13.21
N ASP A 10 -21.17 -8.45 11.90
CA ASP A 10 -20.26 -7.77 10.97
C ASP A 10 -20.58 -6.29 10.76
N CYS A 11 -21.83 -5.88 10.93
CA CYS A 11 -22.22 -4.47 10.87
C CYS A 11 -21.52 -3.68 11.99
N VAL A 12 -21.57 -4.17 13.23
CA VAL A 12 -20.91 -3.54 14.37
C VAL A 12 -19.39 -3.55 14.20
N LYS A 13 -18.81 -4.65 13.70
CA LYS A 13 -17.36 -4.71 13.43
C LYS A 13 -16.93 -3.66 12.41
N ARG A 14 -17.66 -3.52 11.29
CA ARG A 14 -17.36 -2.51 10.26
C ARG A 14 -17.50 -1.10 10.81
N PHE A 15 -18.59 -0.82 11.53
CA PHE A 15 -18.79 0.46 12.20
C PHE A 15 -17.65 0.78 13.18
N ALA A 16 -17.23 -0.19 13.99
CA ALA A 16 -16.14 -0.03 14.95
C ALA A 16 -14.81 0.31 14.25
N VAL A 17 -14.48 -0.38 13.16
CA VAL A 17 -13.29 -0.08 12.35
C VAL A 17 -13.36 1.32 11.75
N CYS A 18 -14.49 1.71 11.15
CA CYS A 18 -14.67 3.05 10.61
C CYS A 18 -14.55 4.14 11.68
N LEU A 19 -15.20 3.94 12.83
CA LEU A 19 -15.13 4.86 13.97
C LEU A 19 -13.70 5.03 14.48
N TYR A 20 -12.93 3.94 14.58
CA TYR A 20 -11.53 4.01 15.00
C TYR A 20 -10.63 4.71 13.99
N ILE A 21 -10.80 4.43 12.69
CA ILE A 21 -10.00 5.04 11.61
C ILE A 21 -10.31 6.53 11.48
N LEU A 22 -11.59 6.91 11.47
CA LEU A 22 -12.01 8.29 11.23
C LEU A 22 -11.98 9.14 12.51
N GLY A 23 -12.39 8.58 13.64
CA GLY A 23 -12.47 9.28 14.93
C GLY A 23 -11.20 9.17 15.77
N GLY A 24 -10.31 8.23 15.47
CA GLY A 24 -9.10 7.97 16.24
C GLY A 24 -9.33 7.19 17.53
N LYS A 25 -8.22 6.76 18.14
CA LYS A 25 -8.22 5.89 19.34
C LYS A 25 -8.97 6.49 20.52
N LEU A 26 -8.79 7.77 20.81
CA LEU A 26 -9.39 8.42 21.97
C LEU A 26 -10.92 8.49 21.86
N THR A 27 -11.43 8.90 20.69
CA THR A 27 -12.87 8.91 20.40
C THR A 27 -13.48 7.53 20.49
N TYR A 28 -12.80 6.53 19.92
CA TYR A 28 -13.24 5.13 19.97
C TYR A 28 -13.35 4.63 21.41
N GLU A 29 -12.31 4.82 22.23
CA GLU A 29 -12.30 4.39 23.63
C GLU A 29 -13.34 5.14 24.47
N PHE A 30 -13.51 6.44 24.24
CA PHE A 30 -14.53 7.23 24.94
C PHE A 30 -15.93 6.63 24.71
N ILE A 31 -16.31 6.35 23.46
CA ILE A 31 -17.62 5.77 23.15
C ILE A 31 -17.73 4.35 23.71
N ARG A 32 -16.70 3.52 23.54
CA ARG A 32 -16.69 2.12 24.02
C ARG A 32 -16.88 2.02 25.53
N LEU A 33 -16.25 2.93 26.30
CA LEU A 33 -16.34 2.94 27.77
C LEU A 33 -17.67 3.48 28.27
N ASN A 34 -18.28 4.45 27.56
CA ASN A 34 -19.57 5.02 27.96
C ASN A 34 -20.78 4.16 27.54
N ILE A 35 -20.64 3.35 26.48
CA ILE A 35 -21.71 2.45 26.00
C ILE A 35 -21.25 1.00 26.13
N VAL A 36 -21.40 0.45 27.33
CA VAL A 36 -20.91 -0.88 27.70
C VAL A 36 -21.47 -1.96 26.76
N GLY A 37 -20.58 -2.70 26.10
CA GLY A 37 -20.94 -3.80 25.21
C GLY A 37 -21.32 -3.38 23.79
N ALA A 38 -21.39 -2.08 23.47
CA ALA A 38 -21.71 -1.63 22.11
C ALA A 38 -20.56 -1.81 21.11
N LEU A 39 -19.31 -1.66 21.56
CA LEU A 39 -18.13 -1.73 20.70
C LEU A 39 -17.11 -2.77 21.18
N PRO A 40 -16.42 -3.46 20.25
CA PRO A 40 -15.34 -4.38 20.60
C PRO A 40 -14.21 -3.73 21.40
N SER A 41 -13.48 -4.53 22.19
CA SER A 41 -12.22 -4.07 22.80
C SER A 41 -11.18 -3.72 21.73
N LEU A 42 -10.17 -2.92 22.07
CA LEU A 42 -9.08 -2.61 21.14
C LEU A 42 -8.37 -3.88 20.64
N THR A 43 -8.15 -4.88 21.50
CA THR A 43 -7.54 -6.15 21.10
C THR A 43 -8.38 -6.85 20.04
N THR A 44 -9.70 -6.94 20.25
CA THR A 44 -10.61 -7.53 19.26
C THR A 44 -10.67 -6.70 17.99
N LEU A 45 -10.67 -5.37 18.10
CA LEU A 45 -10.65 -4.47 16.95
C LEU A 45 -9.38 -4.63 16.11
N TYR A 46 -8.20 -4.69 16.74
CA TYR A 46 -6.96 -4.94 16.04
C TYR A 46 -6.93 -6.31 15.38
N GLY A 47 -7.51 -7.34 16.02
CA GLY A 47 -7.75 -8.64 15.38
C GLY A 47 -8.57 -8.49 14.10
N ILE A 48 -9.72 -7.83 14.18
CA ILE A 48 -10.60 -7.56 13.02
C ILE A 48 -9.85 -6.82 11.90
N ILE A 49 -9.11 -5.77 12.23
CA ILE A 49 -8.31 -5.01 11.24
C ILE A 49 -7.23 -5.91 10.63
N SER A 50 -6.58 -6.72 11.47
CA SER A 50 -5.48 -7.59 11.04
C SER A 50 -5.93 -8.73 10.13
N ASP A 51 -7.18 -9.16 10.24
CA ASP A 51 -7.82 -10.20 9.43
C ASP A 51 -8.33 -9.67 8.08
N THR A 52 -8.34 -8.35 7.88
CA THR A 52 -8.72 -7.79 6.57
C THR A 52 -7.64 -8.07 5.52
N ASN A 53 -8.06 -8.45 4.31
CA ASN A 53 -7.19 -8.61 3.13
C ASN A 53 -6.69 -7.26 2.55
N LEU A 54 -6.70 -6.19 3.35
CA LEU A 54 -6.37 -4.83 2.91
C LEU A 54 -4.93 -4.43 3.29
N LYS A 55 -4.15 -5.36 3.84
CA LYS A 55 -2.75 -5.11 4.21
C LYS A 55 -1.91 -4.88 2.96
N ILE A 56 -1.14 -3.81 2.99
CA ILE A 56 -0.12 -3.52 1.98
C ILE A 56 1.15 -4.25 2.40
N ILE A 57 1.69 -5.07 1.50
CA ILE A 57 3.00 -5.71 1.66
C ILE A 57 4.04 -4.84 0.96
N GLU A 58 5.18 -4.63 1.62
CA GLU A 58 6.27 -3.81 1.07
C GLU A 58 6.72 -4.33 -0.29
N GLY A 59 6.70 -3.45 -1.29
CA GLY A 59 7.14 -3.74 -2.66
C GLY A 59 6.14 -4.52 -3.51
N GLN A 60 5.03 -5.00 -2.93
CA GLN A 60 4.05 -5.76 -3.69
C GLN A 60 3.12 -4.81 -4.47
N PHE A 61 3.05 -5.03 -5.78
CA PHE A 61 2.04 -4.39 -6.63
C PHE A 61 0.71 -5.15 -6.58
N ARG A 62 -0.37 -4.43 -6.28
CA ARG A 62 -1.71 -4.97 -6.01
C ARG A 62 -2.64 -4.88 -7.22
N PHE A 63 -2.23 -5.47 -8.35
CA PHE A 63 -2.96 -5.37 -9.62
C PHE A 63 -4.32 -6.08 -9.60
N ASP A 64 -4.45 -7.18 -8.86
CA ASP A 64 -5.72 -7.91 -8.74
C ASP A 64 -6.74 -7.11 -7.93
N GLU A 65 -6.32 -6.48 -6.83
CA GLU A 65 -7.17 -5.60 -6.05
C GLU A 65 -7.47 -4.30 -6.79
N LEU A 66 -6.54 -3.78 -7.57
CA LEU A 66 -6.80 -2.65 -8.46
C LEU A 66 -7.88 -2.99 -9.49
N LYS A 67 -7.87 -4.20 -10.07
CA LYS A 67 -8.93 -4.66 -10.97
C LYS A 67 -10.27 -4.70 -10.26
N HIS A 68 -10.33 -5.31 -9.09
CA HIS A 68 -11.56 -5.36 -8.30
C HIS A 68 -12.08 -3.94 -7.96
N HIS A 69 -11.19 -3.04 -7.56
CA HIS A 69 -11.52 -1.64 -7.29
C HIS A 69 -12.07 -0.91 -8.51
N SER A 70 -11.44 -1.13 -9.68
CA SER A 70 -11.85 -0.54 -10.96
C SER A 70 -13.22 -1.05 -11.40
N ASP A 71 -13.49 -2.34 -11.19
CA ASP A 71 -14.79 -2.97 -11.46
C ASP A 71 -15.90 -2.41 -10.56
N LEU A 72 -15.62 -2.21 -9.26
CA LEU A 72 -16.55 -1.58 -8.32
C LEU A 72 -16.90 -0.13 -8.71
N LEU A 73 -15.91 0.62 -9.21
CA LEU A 73 -16.08 1.99 -9.68
C LEU A 73 -16.62 2.08 -11.12
N ASN A 74 -16.84 0.95 -11.80
CA ASN A 74 -17.23 0.89 -13.21
C ASN A 74 -16.38 1.81 -14.10
N THR A 75 -15.06 1.78 -13.89
CA THR A 75 -14.10 2.55 -14.68
C THR A 75 -12.94 1.67 -15.10
N LYS A 76 -12.46 1.90 -16.32
CA LYS A 76 -11.34 1.16 -16.92
C LYS A 76 -10.16 2.05 -17.23
N PHE A 77 -10.23 3.33 -16.86
CA PHE A 77 -9.27 4.34 -17.25
C PHE A 77 -8.70 5.01 -16.00
N GLY A 78 -7.40 5.29 -16.00
CA GLY A 78 -6.78 6.00 -14.89
C GLY A 78 -5.39 6.55 -15.21
N PHE A 79 -4.92 7.39 -14.30
CA PHE A 79 -3.53 7.85 -14.24
C PHE A 79 -2.79 7.09 -13.14
N VAL A 80 -1.49 6.88 -13.33
CA VAL A 80 -0.61 6.36 -12.29
C VAL A 80 0.31 7.48 -11.84
N SER A 81 0.32 7.75 -10.54
CA SER A 81 1.20 8.74 -9.92
C SER A 81 2.21 8.04 -9.02
N GLU A 82 3.47 8.41 -9.17
CA GLU A 82 4.56 7.98 -8.32
C GLU A 82 5.11 9.19 -7.57
N ASP A 83 5.33 9.06 -6.25
CA ASP A 83 6.08 10.06 -5.49
C ASP A 83 6.79 9.43 -4.30
N CYS A 84 7.79 10.14 -3.78
CA CYS A 84 8.56 9.73 -2.60
C CYS A 84 8.33 10.69 -1.44
N THR A 85 8.11 10.13 -0.25
CA THR A 85 8.04 10.91 1.00
C THR A 85 9.12 10.49 1.97
N GLY A 86 9.64 11.44 2.77
CA GLY A 86 10.64 11.17 3.79
C GLY A 86 10.09 10.30 4.92
N VAL A 87 10.88 9.33 5.38
CA VAL A 87 10.49 8.45 6.49
C VAL A 87 11.54 8.39 7.59
N VAL A 88 11.09 8.10 8.81
CA VAL A 88 11.98 7.79 9.92
C VAL A 88 12.64 6.44 9.64
N GLN A 89 13.96 6.43 9.57
CA GLN A 89 14.76 5.24 9.28
C GLN A 89 14.69 4.23 10.43
N LYS A 90 13.73 3.32 10.37
CA LYS A 90 13.52 2.28 11.38
C LYS A 90 13.32 0.92 10.72
N ILE A 91 14.09 -0.06 11.17
CA ILE A 91 13.91 -1.46 10.78
C ILE A 91 12.94 -2.10 11.77
N THR A 92 11.95 -2.80 11.24
CA THR A 92 10.95 -3.53 12.03
C THR A 92 10.85 -4.97 11.55
N TYR A 93 10.75 -5.91 12.48
CA TYR A 93 10.53 -7.31 12.16
C TYR A 93 9.04 -7.59 11.94
N ASN A 94 8.73 -8.36 10.90
CA ASN A 94 7.40 -8.87 10.60
C ASN A 94 7.36 -10.37 10.87
N GLU A 95 6.77 -10.73 12.01
CA GLU A 95 6.64 -12.12 12.48
C GLU A 95 5.89 -13.03 11.51
N ARG A 96 4.93 -12.49 10.73
CA ARG A 96 4.09 -13.29 9.84
C ARG A 96 4.85 -13.79 8.61
N THR A 97 5.75 -12.96 8.10
CA THR A 97 6.55 -13.25 6.89
C THR A 97 7.98 -13.64 7.23
N ASN A 98 8.34 -13.65 8.52
CA ASN A 98 9.71 -13.83 8.99
C ASN A 98 10.70 -12.91 8.24
N SER A 99 10.31 -11.65 8.06
CA SER A 99 11.08 -10.70 7.25
C SER A 99 11.27 -9.36 7.96
N PHE A 100 12.27 -8.60 7.52
CA PHE A 100 12.60 -7.28 8.04
C PHE A 100 12.17 -6.20 7.04
N VAL A 101 11.42 -5.21 7.53
CA VAL A 101 10.90 -4.06 6.76
C VAL A 101 11.65 -2.79 7.19
N GLY A 102 11.94 -1.90 6.24
CA GLY A 102 12.59 -0.60 6.49
C GLY A 102 14.05 -0.51 6.03
N PHE A 103 14.59 -1.56 5.44
CA PHE A 103 15.75 -1.46 4.56
C PHE A 103 15.34 -0.88 3.20
N SER A 104 16.28 -0.30 2.47
CA SER A 104 16.04 0.10 1.08
C SER A 104 15.80 -1.16 0.25
N ALA A 105 14.62 -1.25 -0.38
CA ALA A 105 14.27 -2.41 -1.20
C ALA A 105 15.22 -2.52 -2.40
N PRO A 106 15.84 -3.67 -2.64
CA PRO A 106 16.61 -3.88 -3.85
C PRO A 106 15.68 -3.86 -5.05
N LEU A 107 16.09 -3.15 -6.09
CA LEU A 107 15.32 -2.98 -7.32
C LEU A 107 15.96 -3.77 -8.46
N THR A 108 15.14 -4.32 -9.33
CA THR A 108 15.55 -4.85 -10.64
C THR A 108 14.67 -4.24 -11.70
N ASN A 109 15.26 -3.47 -12.62
CA ASN A 109 14.52 -2.69 -13.61
C ASN A 109 13.46 -1.77 -12.95
N GLY A 110 13.84 -1.14 -11.84
CA GLY A 110 12.95 -0.31 -11.00
C GLY A 110 11.91 -1.04 -10.18
N ILE A 111 11.73 -2.36 -10.34
CA ILE A 111 10.75 -3.14 -9.58
C ILE A 111 11.38 -3.68 -8.29
N PRO A 112 10.75 -3.48 -7.11
CA PRO A 112 11.26 -3.98 -5.85
C PRO A 112 11.07 -5.50 -5.70
N TYR A 113 12.00 -6.15 -5.02
CA TYR A 113 11.82 -7.53 -4.56
C TYR A 113 10.98 -7.58 -3.28
N VAL A 114 9.82 -8.23 -3.37
CA VAL A 114 8.94 -8.47 -2.23
C VAL A 114 9.62 -9.41 -1.24
N ASN A 115 9.57 -9.07 0.05
CA ASN A 115 10.13 -9.88 1.15
C ASN A 115 11.61 -10.27 0.99
N HIS A 116 12.43 -9.42 0.35
CA HIS A 116 13.85 -9.73 0.12
C HIS A 116 14.64 -10.02 1.41
N PHE A 117 14.37 -9.26 2.47
CA PHE A 117 15.08 -9.38 3.76
C PHE A 117 14.42 -10.44 4.66
N GLN A 118 14.34 -11.68 4.16
CA GLN A 118 13.87 -12.85 4.90
C GLN A 118 15.05 -13.79 5.16
N THR A 119 15.30 -14.15 6.41
CA THR A 119 16.40 -15.07 6.77
C THR A 119 16.18 -15.71 8.14
N ASP A 120 16.67 -16.94 8.29
CA ASP A 120 16.82 -17.62 9.58
C ASP A 120 18.27 -17.52 10.12
N SER A 121 19.17 -16.85 9.39
CA SER A 121 20.59 -16.73 9.74
C SER A 121 20.90 -15.40 10.42
N PHE A 122 21.37 -15.48 11.66
CA PHE A 122 21.86 -14.29 12.39
C PHE A 122 23.03 -13.61 11.68
N GLU A 123 23.93 -14.36 11.04
CA GLU A 123 25.07 -13.78 10.31
C GLU A 123 24.62 -12.99 9.08
N GLN A 124 23.61 -13.50 8.37
CA GLN A 124 23.01 -12.76 7.24
C GLN A 124 22.32 -11.49 7.73
N LEU A 125 21.58 -11.57 8.84
CA LEU A 125 20.95 -10.41 9.47
C LEU A 125 22.00 -9.35 9.86
N LYS A 126 23.07 -9.76 10.55
CA LYS A 126 24.20 -8.90 10.94
C LYS A 126 24.85 -8.25 9.71
N THR A 127 25.00 -9.01 8.63
CA THR A 127 25.53 -8.50 7.36
C THR A 127 24.64 -7.40 6.79
N TRP A 128 23.32 -7.60 6.75
CA TRP A 128 22.39 -6.59 6.25
C TRP A 128 22.39 -5.30 7.08
N PHE A 129 22.39 -5.41 8.41
CA PHE A 129 22.46 -4.24 9.29
C PHE A 129 23.75 -3.43 9.11
N SER A 130 24.82 -4.06 8.62
CA SER A 130 26.12 -3.42 8.43
C SER A 130 26.33 -2.88 7.00
N THR A 131 25.69 -3.50 6.00
CA THR A 131 25.98 -3.25 4.58
C THR A 131 24.82 -2.63 3.81
N VAL A 132 23.58 -2.81 4.26
CA VAL A 132 22.39 -2.36 3.55
C VAL A 132 21.88 -1.05 4.15
N ASN A 133 21.64 -0.07 3.27
CA ASN A 133 21.10 1.22 3.67
C ASN A 133 19.66 1.09 4.17
N LYS A 134 19.35 1.72 5.29
CA LYS A 134 17.97 1.94 5.74
C LYS A 134 17.24 2.82 4.74
N ALA A 135 15.95 2.56 4.54
CA ALA A 135 15.12 3.38 3.66
C ALA A 135 14.97 4.79 4.26
N SER A 136 15.41 5.81 3.53
CA SER A 136 15.21 7.21 3.87
C SER A 136 13.92 7.77 3.28
N LEU A 137 13.40 7.12 2.24
CA LEU A 137 12.20 7.49 1.52
C LEU A 137 11.24 6.31 1.44
N LEU A 138 9.94 6.61 1.40
CA LEU A 138 8.89 5.69 1.01
C LEU A 138 8.40 6.11 -0.38
N ASN A 139 8.62 5.24 -1.36
CA ASN A 139 8.07 5.41 -2.71
C ASN A 139 6.65 4.84 -2.74
N VAL A 140 5.68 5.63 -3.19
CA VAL A 140 4.25 5.29 -3.23
C VAL A 140 3.74 5.41 -4.65
N HIS A 141 3.02 4.37 -5.09
CA HIS A 141 2.37 4.27 -6.38
C HIS A 141 0.87 4.36 -6.18
N MET A 142 0.25 5.37 -6.78
CA MET A 142 -1.18 5.62 -6.70
C MET A 142 -1.80 5.46 -8.08
N PHE A 143 -2.91 4.75 -8.17
CA PHE A 143 -3.78 4.76 -9.34
C PHE A 143 -4.94 5.71 -9.07
N GLN A 144 -5.11 6.72 -9.91
CA GLN A 144 -6.24 7.62 -9.89
C GLN A 144 -7.21 7.22 -11.01
N PRO A 145 -8.36 6.62 -10.70
CA PRO A 145 -9.36 6.33 -11.70
C PRO A 145 -9.91 7.64 -12.28
N ILE A 146 -10.18 7.65 -13.59
CA ILE A 146 -10.94 8.74 -14.23
C ILE A 146 -12.42 8.38 -14.11
N PRO A 147 -13.25 9.25 -13.50
CA PRO A 147 -14.66 8.98 -13.38
C PRO A 147 -15.32 8.91 -14.76
N SER A 148 -16.15 7.90 -14.98
CA SER A 148 -17.16 7.96 -16.03
C SER A 148 -18.28 8.90 -15.59
N ASN A 149 -19.03 9.48 -16.54
CA ASN A 149 -20.01 10.56 -16.37
C ASN A 149 -21.08 10.37 -15.25
N HIS A 150 -21.12 9.23 -14.57
CA HIS A 150 -22.09 8.85 -13.54
C HIS A 150 -21.55 8.84 -12.10
N LEU A 151 -20.23 8.89 -11.87
CA LEU A 151 -19.64 8.89 -10.52
C LEU A 151 -18.88 10.20 -10.28
N LYS A 152 -19.37 11.04 -9.35
CA LYS A 152 -18.71 12.32 -9.00
C LYS A 152 -17.44 12.15 -8.16
N SER A 153 -17.14 10.94 -7.68
CA SER A 153 -15.97 10.68 -6.86
C SER A 153 -15.33 9.35 -7.24
N SER A 154 -14.11 9.42 -7.72
CA SER A 154 -13.21 8.28 -7.93
C SER A 154 -12.19 8.27 -6.80
N SER A 155 -12.31 7.32 -5.88
CA SER A 155 -11.32 7.18 -4.81
C SER A 155 -10.01 6.62 -5.40
N PRO A 156 -8.87 7.31 -5.18
CA PRO A 156 -7.57 6.79 -5.56
C PRO A 156 -7.27 5.45 -4.89
N PHE A 157 -6.43 4.64 -5.53
CA PHE A 157 -6.03 3.33 -5.05
C PHE A 157 -4.52 3.25 -4.86
N VAL A 158 -4.06 2.81 -3.69
CA VAL A 158 -2.63 2.57 -3.43
C VAL A 158 -2.23 1.26 -4.10
N LEU A 159 -1.46 1.36 -5.18
CA LEU A 159 -1.02 0.22 -5.98
C LEU A 159 0.16 -0.52 -5.34
N ALA A 160 1.16 0.22 -4.85
CA ALA A 160 2.35 -0.31 -4.19
C ALA A 160 2.98 0.76 -3.30
N ALA A 161 3.70 0.32 -2.26
CA ALA A 161 4.54 1.19 -1.46
C ALA A 161 5.79 0.43 -0.98
N TYR A 162 6.96 1.06 -1.01
CA TYR A 162 8.21 0.45 -0.54
C TYR A 162 9.29 1.45 -0.16
N GLY A 163 10.13 1.04 0.79
CA GLY A 163 11.28 1.81 1.22
C GLY A 163 12.35 1.88 0.14
N VAL A 164 12.85 3.08 -0.14
CA VAL A 164 13.96 3.32 -1.07
C VAL A 164 14.96 4.31 -0.49
N ASN A 165 16.08 4.44 -1.18
CA ASN A 165 17.04 5.52 -1.02
C ASN A 165 17.02 6.41 -2.28
N ASN A 166 17.88 7.43 -2.33
CA ASN A 166 18.00 8.35 -3.47
C ASN A 166 18.78 7.79 -4.66
N GLN A 167 18.92 6.46 -4.81
CA GLN A 167 19.74 5.86 -5.88
C GLN A 167 18.94 5.39 -7.10
N CYS A 168 17.61 5.51 -7.10
CA CYS A 168 16.78 5.11 -8.24
C CYS A 168 17.06 6.02 -9.44
N THR A 169 17.35 5.44 -10.61
CA THR A 169 17.62 6.20 -11.84
C THR A 169 16.33 6.51 -12.62
N SER A 170 16.40 7.46 -13.56
CA SER A 170 15.30 7.72 -14.49
C SER A 170 14.96 6.50 -15.36
N ILE A 171 15.96 5.70 -15.73
CA ILE A 171 15.76 4.46 -16.50
C ILE A 171 14.96 3.44 -15.67
N ASP A 172 15.26 3.30 -14.38
CA ASP A 172 14.49 2.43 -13.48
C ASP A 172 13.03 2.88 -13.36
N ILE A 173 12.77 4.19 -13.32
CA ILE A 173 11.41 4.75 -13.33
C ILE A 173 10.68 4.35 -14.62
N LEU A 174 11.28 4.57 -15.79
CA LEU A 174 10.66 4.23 -17.08
C LEU A 174 10.36 2.74 -17.22
N LYS A 175 11.32 1.87 -16.84
CA LYS A 175 11.12 0.41 -16.87
C LYS A 175 9.97 -0.03 -15.96
N ARG A 176 9.87 0.58 -14.79
CA ARG A 176 8.78 0.30 -13.84
C ARG A 176 7.43 0.79 -14.35
N TRP A 177 7.36 1.96 -14.98
CA TRP A 177 6.12 2.43 -15.61
C TRP A 177 5.67 1.51 -16.75
N SER A 178 6.62 1.03 -17.57
CA SER A 178 6.33 0.02 -18.59
C SER A 178 5.73 -1.25 -17.97
N TYR A 179 6.33 -1.76 -16.89
CA TYR A 179 5.80 -2.92 -16.17
C TYR A 179 4.38 -2.69 -15.62
N ILE A 180 4.15 -1.53 -14.97
CA ILE A 180 2.83 -1.17 -14.44
C ILE A 180 1.80 -1.08 -15.57
N TYR A 181 2.18 -0.49 -16.70
CA TYR A 181 1.32 -0.39 -17.88
C TYR A 181 0.93 -1.78 -18.39
N ASP A 182 1.90 -2.66 -18.60
CA ASP A 182 1.67 -4.01 -19.13
C ASP A 182 0.78 -4.84 -18.21
N GLU A 183 1.02 -4.80 -16.90
CA GLU A 183 0.20 -5.50 -15.92
C GLU A 183 -1.24 -4.96 -15.86
N CYS A 184 -1.41 -3.64 -15.90
CA CYS A 184 -2.74 -3.02 -15.99
C CYS A 184 -3.47 -3.45 -17.28
N CYS A 185 -2.78 -3.45 -18.43
CA CYS A 185 -3.35 -3.87 -19.71
C CYS A 185 -3.84 -5.33 -19.65
N LYS A 186 -3.05 -6.25 -19.07
CA LYS A 186 -3.47 -7.66 -18.86
C LYS A 186 -4.76 -7.76 -18.03
N LYS A 187 -5.00 -6.81 -17.12
CA LYS A 187 -6.22 -6.74 -16.30
C LYS A 187 -7.36 -5.95 -16.92
N GLN A 188 -7.23 -5.51 -18.18
CA GLN A 188 -8.17 -4.66 -18.91
C GLN A 188 -8.35 -3.27 -18.26
N ILE A 189 -7.28 -2.74 -17.69
CA ILE A 189 -7.20 -1.38 -17.14
C ILE A 189 -6.27 -0.58 -18.04
N ARG A 190 -6.75 0.56 -18.52
CA ARG A 190 -5.99 1.43 -19.42
C ARG A 190 -5.40 2.59 -18.63
N VAL A 191 -4.08 2.59 -18.50
CA VAL A 191 -3.32 3.74 -17.98
C VAL A 191 -3.17 4.76 -19.10
N ILE A 192 -3.63 5.99 -18.86
CA ILE A 192 -3.61 7.08 -19.86
C ILE A 192 -2.32 7.91 -19.76
N GLY A 193 -1.73 7.95 -18.57
CA GLY A 193 -0.48 8.64 -18.33
C GLY A 193 0.11 8.33 -16.96
N PHE A 194 1.35 8.77 -16.80
CA PHE A 194 2.11 8.67 -15.57
C PHE A 194 2.45 10.08 -15.07
N SER A 195 2.58 10.25 -13.76
CA SER A 195 3.07 11.50 -13.17
C SER A 195 4.06 11.24 -12.05
N THR A 196 5.09 12.08 -11.94
CA THR A 196 6.05 12.08 -10.84
C THR A 196 6.41 13.50 -10.44
N GLY A 197 6.26 13.85 -9.16
CA GLY A 197 6.48 15.21 -8.66
C GLY A 197 5.74 16.27 -9.50
N ILE A 198 6.49 17.15 -10.17
CA ILE A 198 5.94 18.26 -10.99
C ILE A 198 5.71 17.83 -12.46
N ILE A 199 6.13 16.62 -12.86
CA ILE A 199 6.14 16.20 -14.26
C ILE A 199 4.98 15.24 -14.55
N MET A 200 4.21 15.55 -15.60
CA MET A 200 3.16 14.69 -16.15
C MET A 200 3.56 14.19 -17.55
N TYR A 201 3.47 12.89 -17.76
CA TYR A 201 3.72 12.20 -19.03
C TYR A 201 2.43 11.60 -19.55
N ASP A 202 1.88 12.20 -20.60
CA ASP A 202 0.81 11.58 -21.38
C ASP A 202 1.39 10.54 -22.35
N TYR A 203 0.61 9.49 -22.64
CA TYR A 203 1.01 8.34 -23.46
C TYR A 203 1.69 8.73 -24.79
N TYR A 204 1.23 9.79 -25.47
CA TYR A 204 1.82 10.28 -26.71
C TYR A 204 3.28 10.73 -26.58
N ARG A 205 3.67 11.23 -25.40
CA ARG A 205 5.07 11.57 -25.10
C ARG A 205 5.86 10.35 -24.64
N PHE A 206 5.24 9.44 -23.89
CA PHE A 206 5.91 8.26 -23.36
C PHE A 206 6.46 7.33 -24.47
N SER A 207 5.68 7.10 -25.53
CA SER A 207 6.07 6.23 -26.66
C SER A 207 7.27 6.73 -27.47
N HIS A 208 7.60 8.03 -27.39
CA HIS A 208 8.75 8.62 -28.09
C HIS A 208 10.08 8.45 -27.34
N TYR A 209 10.03 8.06 -26.05
CA TYR A 209 11.22 7.84 -25.22
C TYR A 209 11.52 6.34 -25.00
N THR A 210 10.70 5.43 -25.53
CA THR A 210 10.84 3.98 -25.35
C THR A 210 11.26 3.21 -26.62
N ILE A 211 11.84 3.92 -27.61
CA ILE A 211 12.47 3.30 -28.80
C ILE A 211 13.98 3.45 -28.71
#